data_AF-A0A8S3TVJ3-F1
#
_entry.id   AF-A0A8S3TVJ3-F1
#
_cell.length_a   1.000
_cell.length_b   1.000
_cell.length_c   1.000
_cell.angle_alpha   90.00
_cell.angle_beta   90.00
_cell.angle_gamma   90.00
#
_symmetry.space_group_name_H-M   'P 1'
#
loop_
_entity.id
_entity.type
_entity.pdbx_description
1 polymer ?
#
loop_
_entity_poly.entity_id
_entity_poly.type
_entity_poly.pdbx_seq_one_letter_code
_entity_poly.pdbx_strand_id
1 'polypeptide(L)'
;MDTNFESFEIHRLAETLSHFYMDARTKEGEMYKSTTLINTRHALNRYLKSPPFLKKFDLIKNTEFTDANECFKTAKAEIKSVGKGDIVHYPEIESEDLTKLYNSIYLDPSTPFGLANRVQMNIRLYFCRRANENMESMTKETFVVKTYANTGRKYILKKVDEMTN
;
A
#
# COMPACT_ATOMS: atom_id res chain seq x y z
N MET A 1 -18.62 -19.49 10.66
CA MET A 1 -17.28 -19.71 11.22
C MET A 1 -17.37 -19.52 12.72
N ASP A 2 -16.87 -20.47 13.47
CA ASP A 2 -16.66 -20.33 14.92
C ASP A 2 -15.74 -19.13 15.15
N THR A 3 -16.15 -18.19 16.02
CA THR A 3 -15.57 -16.84 16.10
C THR A 3 -14.22 -16.79 16.82
N ASN A 4 -13.76 -17.91 17.38
CA ASN A 4 -12.53 -18.00 18.17
C ASN A 4 -11.50 -18.94 17.50
N PHE A 5 -11.15 -18.63 16.25
CA PHE A 5 -10.17 -19.43 15.49
C PHE A 5 -8.75 -19.35 16.06
N GLU A 6 -8.48 -18.35 16.90
CA GLU A 6 -7.20 -18.17 17.59
C GLU A 6 -6.96 -19.27 18.63
N SER A 7 -8.02 -19.86 19.16
CA SER A 7 -7.95 -21.00 20.08
C SER A 7 -7.76 -22.35 19.39
N PHE A 8 -7.90 -22.41 18.04
CA PHE A 8 -7.83 -23.67 17.32
C PHE A 8 -6.47 -24.34 17.46
N GLU A 9 -6.52 -25.67 17.49
CA GLU A 9 -5.35 -26.51 17.27
C GLU A 9 -4.83 -26.31 15.84
N ILE A 10 -3.53 -26.56 15.65
CA ILE A 10 -2.82 -26.26 14.41
C ILE A 10 -3.45 -26.93 13.18
N HIS A 11 -3.87 -28.19 13.31
CA HIS A 11 -4.49 -28.95 12.23
C HIS A 11 -5.87 -28.40 11.85
N ARG A 12 -6.74 -28.14 12.83
CA ARG A 12 -8.05 -27.51 12.60
C ARG A 12 -7.91 -26.13 11.97
N LEU A 13 -6.91 -25.36 12.39
CA LEU A 13 -6.61 -24.06 11.80
C LEU A 13 -6.16 -24.20 10.34
N ALA A 14 -5.29 -25.17 10.03
CA ALA A 14 -4.84 -25.42 8.66
C ALA A 14 -6.00 -25.83 7.73
N GLU A 15 -6.87 -26.75 8.18
CA GLU A 15 -8.09 -27.13 7.45
C GLU A 15 -9.01 -25.92 7.23
N THR A 16 -9.27 -25.14 8.28
CA THR A 16 -10.11 -23.93 8.20
C THR A 16 -9.54 -22.92 7.20
N LEU A 17 -8.22 -22.72 7.19
CA LEU A 17 -7.55 -21.82 6.24
C LEU A 17 -7.63 -22.34 4.80
N SER A 18 -7.60 -23.66 4.61
CA SER A 18 -7.74 -24.29 3.29
C SER A 18 -9.08 -23.91 2.64
N HIS A 19 -10.18 -24.07 3.39
CA HIS A 19 -11.51 -23.63 2.95
C HIS A 19 -11.58 -22.11 2.78
N PHE A 20 -11.08 -21.37 3.77
CA PHE A 20 -11.10 -19.91 3.73
C PHE A 20 -10.46 -19.35 2.45
N TYR A 21 -9.32 -19.86 2.00
CA TYR A 21 -8.66 -19.33 0.80
C TYR A 21 -9.46 -19.58 -0.48
N MET A 22 -10.12 -20.74 -0.59
CA MET A 22 -10.96 -21.07 -1.75
C MET A 22 -12.28 -20.30 -1.74
N ASP A 23 -12.86 -20.10 -0.56
CA ASP A 23 -14.22 -19.57 -0.37
C ASP A 23 -14.25 -18.06 -0.09
N ALA A 24 -13.10 -17.39 0.07
CA ALA A 24 -13.06 -15.96 0.37
C ALA A 24 -13.73 -15.15 -0.75
N ARG A 25 -14.83 -14.46 -0.40
CA ARG A 25 -15.60 -13.58 -1.31
C ARG A 25 -15.93 -12.24 -0.66
N THR A 26 -16.21 -11.23 -1.47
CA THR A 26 -16.74 -9.93 -1.03
C THR A 26 -18.16 -10.08 -0.47
N LYS A 27 -18.73 -8.99 0.07
CA LYS A 27 -20.12 -9.00 0.56
C LYS A 27 -21.14 -9.32 -0.54
N GLU A 28 -20.77 -9.00 -1.78
CA GLU A 28 -21.54 -9.24 -2.99
C GLU A 28 -21.32 -10.66 -3.57
N GLY A 29 -20.51 -11.49 -2.93
CA GLY A 29 -20.22 -12.86 -3.37
C GLY A 29 -19.14 -12.97 -4.45
N GLU A 30 -18.45 -11.87 -4.78
CA GLU A 30 -17.42 -11.88 -5.80
C GLU A 30 -16.04 -12.32 -5.28
N MET A 31 -15.19 -12.86 -6.16
CA MET A 31 -13.79 -13.08 -5.83
C MET A 31 -13.07 -11.77 -5.48
N TYR A 32 -12.20 -11.82 -4.47
CA TYR A 32 -11.29 -10.72 -4.14
C TYR A 32 -10.20 -10.54 -5.20
N LYS A 33 -9.52 -9.37 -5.17
CA LYS A 33 -8.26 -9.19 -5.89
C LYS A 33 -7.17 -10.09 -5.31
N SER A 34 -6.24 -10.54 -6.16
CA SER A 34 -5.11 -11.38 -5.73
C SER A 34 -4.30 -10.71 -4.61
N THR A 35 -4.11 -9.38 -4.68
CA THR A 35 -3.42 -8.61 -3.64
C THR A 35 -4.13 -8.63 -2.30
N THR A 36 -5.46 -8.56 -2.29
CA THR A 36 -6.27 -8.66 -1.07
C THR A 36 -6.07 -10.01 -0.39
N LEU A 37 -6.18 -11.12 -1.13
CA LEU A 37 -6.00 -12.46 -0.56
C LEU A 37 -4.60 -12.66 0.03
N ILE A 38 -3.55 -12.17 -0.66
CA ILE A 38 -2.17 -12.18 -0.16
C ILE A 38 -2.07 -11.39 1.15
N ASN A 39 -2.57 -10.16 1.17
CA ASN A 39 -2.52 -9.29 2.34
C ASN A 39 -3.26 -9.89 3.53
N THR A 40 -4.42 -10.51 3.31
CA THR A 40 -5.17 -11.21 4.35
C THR A 40 -4.36 -12.35 4.97
N ARG A 41 -3.70 -13.20 4.15
CA ARG A 41 -2.82 -14.26 4.68
C ARG A 41 -1.69 -13.71 5.54
N HIS A 42 -1.02 -12.65 5.10
CA HIS A 42 0.05 -12.03 5.87
C HIS A 42 -0.46 -11.35 7.14
N ALA A 43 -1.64 -10.73 7.08
CA ALA A 43 -2.30 -10.13 8.24
C ALA A 43 -2.66 -11.19 9.28
N LEU A 44 -3.23 -12.33 8.87
CA LEU A 44 -3.54 -13.45 9.76
C LEU A 44 -2.28 -14.03 10.41
N ASN A 45 -1.21 -14.25 9.63
CA ASN A 45 0.06 -14.74 10.17
C ASN A 45 0.64 -13.77 11.20
N ARG A 46 0.61 -12.47 10.93
CA ARG A 46 1.07 -11.44 11.87
C ARG A 46 0.18 -11.35 13.11
N TYR A 47 -1.14 -11.39 12.94
CA TYR A 47 -2.11 -11.32 14.02
C TYR A 47 -1.93 -12.45 15.03
N LEU A 48 -1.87 -13.70 14.56
CA LEU A 48 -1.68 -14.86 15.43
C LEU A 48 -0.32 -14.87 16.14
N LYS A 49 0.70 -14.27 15.55
CA LYS A 49 2.05 -14.14 16.15
C LYS A 49 2.19 -12.98 17.13
N SER A 50 1.26 -12.02 17.10
CA SER A 50 1.29 -10.84 17.96
C SER A 50 0.58 -11.12 19.29
N PRO A 51 0.83 -10.32 20.35
CA PRO A 51 -0.01 -10.34 21.54
C PRO A 51 -1.49 -10.14 21.18
N PRO A 52 -2.42 -10.84 21.84
CA PRO A 52 -2.23 -11.74 22.99
C PRO A 52 -1.90 -13.20 22.63
N PHE A 53 -1.98 -13.60 21.36
CA PHE A 53 -2.02 -15.02 20.98
C PHE A 53 -0.64 -15.67 20.89
N LEU A 54 0.39 -14.92 20.47
CA LEU A 54 1.81 -15.33 20.48
C LEU A 54 2.05 -16.75 19.93
N LYS A 55 1.32 -17.15 18.89
CA LYS A 55 1.46 -18.47 18.27
C LYS A 55 2.87 -18.63 17.70
N LYS A 56 3.50 -19.77 17.95
CA LYS A 56 4.89 -20.05 17.56
C LYS A 56 5.03 -20.55 16.12
N PHE A 57 3.96 -21.01 15.50
CA PHE A 57 3.98 -21.48 14.11
C PHE A 57 3.85 -20.34 13.12
N ASP A 58 4.32 -20.56 11.89
CA ASP A 58 4.19 -19.64 10.77
C ASP A 58 3.24 -20.24 9.72
N LEU A 59 2.16 -19.54 9.38
CA LEU A 59 1.15 -20.04 8.44
C LEU A 59 1.70 -20.33 7.04
N ILE A 60 2.85 -19.74 6.68
CA ILE A 60 3.45 -19.81 5.34
C ILE A 60 4.58 -20.84 5.30
N LYS A 61 5.34 -20.96 6.40
CA LYS A 61 6.55 -21.80 6.44
C LYS A 61 6.37 -23.14 7.18
N ASN A 62 5.38 -23.25 8.06
CA ASN A 62 5.18 -24.46 8.84
C ASN A 62 4.51 -25.55 7.99
N THR A 63 5.01 -26.78 8.09
CA THR A 63 4.60 -27.95 7.29
C THR A 63 3.15 -28.38 7.52
N GLU A 64 2.58 -28.10 8.70
CA GLU A 64 1.17 -28.38 9.01
C GLU A 64 0.20 -27.58 8.11
N PHE A 65 0.67 -26.50 7.49
CA PHE A 65 -0.12 -25.66 6.59
C PHE A 65 0.14 -25.95 5.11
N THR A 66 0.76 -27.09 4.77
CA THR A 66 1.07 -27.42 3.36
C THR A 66 -0.18 -27.42 2.49
N ASP A 67 -1.24 -28.14 2.90
CA ASP A 67 -2.49 -28.22 2.14
C ASP A 67 -3.17 -26.85 2.03
N ALA A 68 -3.20 -26.09 3.13
CA ALA A 68 -3.72 -24.73 3.14
C ALA A 68 -2.97 -23.81 2.17
N ASN A 69 -1.65 -23.97 2.07
CA ASN A 69 -0.83 -23.20 1.15
C ASN A 69 -0.99 -23.63 -0.31
N GLU A 70 -1.31 -24.90 -0.59
CA GLU A 70 -1.71 -25.34 -1.93
C GLU A 70 -3.08 -24.78 -2.32
N CYS A 71 -4.08 -24.84 -1.42
CA CYS A 71 -5.37 -24.19 -1.63
C CYS A 71 -5.21 -22.68 -1.89
N PHE A 72 -4.34 -22.00 -1.14
CA PHE A 72 -4.01 -20.60 -1.39
C PHE A 72 -3.45 -20.36 -2.80
N LYS A 73 -2.53 -21.21 -3.27
CA LYS A 73 -1.95 -21.09 -4.62
C LYS A 73 -3.02 -21.30 -5.69
N THR A 74 -3.88 -22.30 -5.51
CA THR A 74 -5.00 -22.60 -6.41
C THR A 74 -5.99 -21.44 -6.47
N ALA A 75 -6.47 -20.95 -5.32
CA ALA A 75 -7.36 -19.79 -5.25
C ALA A 75 -6.74 -18.56 -5.93
N LYS A 76 -5.44 -18.32 -5.71
CA LYS A 76 -4.73 -17.21 -6.36
C LYS A 76 -4.64 -17.39 -7.88
N ALA A 77 -4.46 -18.60 -8.39
CA ALA A 77 -4.43 -18.88 -9.81
C ALA A 77 -5.82 -18.66 -10.46
N GLU A 78 -6.89 -19.09 -9.78
CA GLU A 78 -8.27 -18.86 -10.19
C GLU A 78 -8.58 -17.36 -10.27
N ILE A 79 -8.27 -16.59 -9.23
CA ILE A 79 -8.45 -15.13 -9.19
C ILE A 79 -7.72 -14.45 -10.35
N LYS A 80 -6.51 -14.91 -10.69
CA LYS A 80 -5.76 -14.39 -11.85
C LYS A 80 -6.45 -14.74 -13.17
N SER A 81 -6.97 -15.94 -13.32
CA SER A 81 -7.63 -16.40 -14.56
C SER A 81 -8.87 -15.56 -14.90
N VAL A 82 -9.55 -15.00 -13.89
CA VAL A 82 -10.71 -14.12 -14.07
C VAL A 82 -10.34 -12.63 -14.15
N GLY A 83 -9.06 -12.29 -14.37
CA GLY A 83 -8.59 -10.90 -14.54
C GLY A 83 -8.50 -10.08 -13.24
N LYS A 84 -8.70 -10.69 -12.08
CA LYS A 84 -8.56 -10.03 -10.76
C LYS A 84 -7.13 -10.15 -10.20
N GLY A 85 -6.18 -10.50 -11.06
CA GLY A 85 -4.75 -10.58 -10.77
C GLY A 85 -3.99 -9.27 -10.95
N ASP A 86 -4.53 -8.35 -11.75
CA ASP A 86 -3.77 -7.21 -12.25
C ASP A 86 -3.80 -6.02 -11.29
N ILE A 87 -2.69 -5.28 -11.29
CA ILE A 87 -2.56 -4.01 -10.59
C ILE A 87 -2.96 -2.92 -11.60
N VAL A 88 -4.07 -2.25 -11.31
CA VAL A 88 -4.51 -1.08 -12.07
C VAL A 88 -3.79 0.13 -11.48
N HIS A 89 -2.89 0.72 -12.27
CA HIS A 89 -2.25 1.98 -11.94
C HIS A 89 -3.18 3.15 -12.28
N TYR A 90 -3.18 4.18 -11.44
CA TYR A 90 -3.85 5.43 -11.78
C TYR A 90 -3.17 6.06 -13.00
N PRO A 91 -3.93 6.69 -13.91
CA PRO A 91 -3.34 7.42 -15.03
C PRO A 91 -2.46 8.55 -14.51
N GLU A 92 -1.48 8.91 -15.32
CA GLU A 92 -0.65 10.08 -15.07
C GLU A 92 -1.52 11.35 -15.10
N ILE A 93 -1.15 12.37 -14.33
CA ILE A 93 -1.83 13.66 -14.39
C ILE A 93 -1.38 14.38 -15.66
N GLU A 94 -2.32 14.66 -16.56
CA GLU A 94 -2.03 15.36 -17.82
C GLU A 94 -1.54 16.79 -17.58
N SER A 95 -0.75 17.33 -18.51
CA SER A 95 -0.16 18.67 -18.38
C SER A 95 -1.23 19.76 -18.36
N GLU A 96 -2.30 19.55 -19.12
CA GLU A 96 -3.49 20.39 -19.19
C GLU A 96 -4.22 20.43 -17.84
N ASP A 97 -4.33 19.29 -17.17
CA ASP A 97 -4.97 19.19 -15.87
C ASP A 97 -4.12 19.76 -14.74
N LEU A 98 -2.79 19.58 -14.79
CA LEU A 98 -1.87 20.32 -13.92
C LEU A 98 -2.04 21.82 -14.10
N THR A 99 -2.14 22.30 -15.36
CA THR A 99 -2.34 23.72 -15.64
C THR A 99 -3.63 24.24 -15.03
N LYS A 100 -4.75 23.54 -15.21
CA LYS A 100 -6.03 23.90 -14.57
C LYS A 100 -5.93 23.91 -13.05
N LEU A 101 -5.27 22.91 -12.47
CA LEU A 101 -5.10 22.78 -11.02
C LEU A 101 -4.28 23.96 -10.45
N TYR A 102 -3.14 24.29 -11.06
CA TYR A 102 -2.28 25.40 -10.63
C TYR A 102 -2.87 26.80 -10.86
N ASN A 103 -3.85 26.92 -11.77
CA ASN A 103 -4.60 28.16 -12.01
C ASN A 103 -5.91 28.23 -11.19
N SER A 104 -6.24 27.19 -10.43
CA SER A 104 -7.45 27.17 -9.61
C SER A 104 -7.32 28.05 -8.36
N ILE A 105 -8.44 28.52 -7.83
CA ILE A 105 -8.51 29.26 -6.57
C ILE A 105 -7.90 28.49 -5.38
N TYR A 106 -7.86 27.15 -5.46
CA TYR A 106 -7.38 26.30 -4.38
C TYR A 106 -5.85 26.27 -4.29
N LEU A 107 -5.14 26.63 -5.36
CA LEU A 107 -3.68 26.72 -5.41
C LEU A 107 -3.20 28.17 -5.65
N ASP A 108 -4.07 29.16 -5.47
CA ASP A 108 -3.72 30.57 -5.68
C ASP A 108 -2.70 31.04 -4.62
N PRO A 109 -1.45 31.37 -5.02
CA PRO A 109 -0.42 31.78 -4.08
C PRO A 109 -0.67 33.16 -3.46
N SER A 110 -1.67 33.92 -3.95
CA SER A 110 -2.09 35.19 -3.37
C SER A 110 -2.90 35.02 -2.08
N THR A 111 -3.39 33.82 -1.80
CA THR A 111 -4.15 33.51 -0.58
C THR A 111 -3.34 32.62 0.37
N PRO A 112 -3.47 32.76 1.70
CA PRO A 112 -2.76 31.91 2.64
C PRO A 112 -3.03 30.41 2.45
N PHE A 113 -4.30 30.04 2.22
CA PHE A 113 -4.70 28.65 1.98
C PHE A 113 -4.19 28.13 0.63
N GLY A 114 -4.33 28.92 -0.43
CA GLY A 114 -3.87 28.52 -1.76
C GLY A 114 -2.35 28.37 -1.84
N LEU A 115 -1.60 29.25 -1.18
CA LEU A 115 -0.15 29.11 -1.04
C LEU A 115 0.22 27.83 -0.28
N ALA A 116 -0.42 27.55 0.85
CA ALA A 116 -0.16 26.35 1.64
C ALA A 116 -0.45 25.07 0.82
N ASN A 117 -1.60 25.01 0.14
CA ASN A 117 -1.97 23.90 -0.72
C ASN A 117 -0.99 23.74 -1.90
N ARG A 118 -0.55 24.84 -2.51
CA ARG A 118 0.39 24.80 -3.64
C ARG A 118 1.75 24.28 -3.20
N VAL A 119 2.24 24.69 -2.04
CA VAL A 119 3.49 24.15 -1.48
C VAL A 119 3.35 22.65 -1.20
N GLN A 120 2.24 22.24 -0.57
CA GLN A 120 1.94 20.84 -0.26
C GLN A 120 1.82 19.96 -1.52
N MET A 121 1.20 20.47 -2.59
CA MET A 121 1.10 19.80 -3.89
C MET A 121 2.47 19.64 -4.55
N ASN A 122 3.26 20.71 -4.62
CA ASN A 122 4.61 20.67 -5.18
C ASN A 122 5.50 19.66 -4.44
N ILE A 123 5.42 19.62 -3.10
CA ILE A 123 6.21 18.67 -2.31
C ILE A 123 5.83 17.23 -2.66
N ARG A 124 4.54 16.90 -2.68
CA ARG A 124 4.06 15.55 -3.01
C ARG A 124 4.43 15.14 -4.43
N LEU A 125 4.20 16.03 -5.40
CA LEU A 125 4.40 15.73 -6.82
C LEU A 125 5.89 15.51 -7.16
N TYR A 126 6.79 16.29 -6.56
CA TYR A 126 8.21 16.28 -6.95
C TYR A 126 9.12 15.53 -5.97
N PHE A 127 8.75 15.37 -4.71
CA PHE A 127 9.66 14.83 -3.67
C PHE A 127 9.14 13.59 -2.94
N CYS A 128 7.88 13.18 -3.11
CA CYS A 128 7.33 12.02 -2.41
C CYS A 128 7.02 10.87 -3.37
N ARG A 129 8.02 9.99 -3.59
CA ARG A 129 7.87 8.85 -4.52
C ARG A 129 6.96 7.77 -3.96
N ARG A 130 6.84 7.69 -2.64
CA ARG A 130 5.97 6.76 -1.91
C ARG A 130 4.79 7.47 -1.24
N ALA A 131 4.03 8.21 -2.06
CA ALA A 131 2.85 8.97 -1.66
C ALA A 131 3.12 10.00 -0.55
N ASN A 132 2.81 9.69 0.71
CA ASN A 132 2.98 10.59 1.85
C ASN A 132 4.04 10.07 2.84
N GLU A 133 4.74 8.97 2.52
CA GLU A 133 5.79 8.44 3.40
C GLU A 133 6.84 9.53 3.68
N ASN A 134 7.17 9.68 4.96
CA ASN A 134 8.15 10.64 5.48
C ASN A 134 7.78 12.12 5.41
N MET A 135 6.63 12.51 4.83
CA MET A 135 6.25 13.94 4.79
C MET A 135 6.12 14.58 6.17
N GLU A 136 5.62 13.83 7.15
CA GLU A 136 5.51 14.30 8.54
C GLU A 136 6.88 14.69 9.10
N SER A 137 7.93 13.97 8.72
CA SER A 137 9.30 14.21 9.18
C SER A 137 10.03 15.30 8.38
N MET A 138 9.44 15.82 7.31
CA MET A 138 10.09 16.84 6.48
C MET A 138 10.11 18.20 7.19
N THR A 139 11.29 18.82 7.22
CA THR A 139 11.49 20.16 7.76
C THR A 139 12.09 21.08 6.69
N LYS A 140 12.29 22.36 7.03
CA LYS A 140 12.99 23.30 6.13
C LYS A 140 14.39 22.80 5.76
N GLU A 141 15.04 22.06 6.65
CA GLU A 141 16.38 21.53 6.44
C GLU A 141 16.41 20.34 5.48
N THR A 142 15.27 19.71 5.21
CA THR A 142 15.14 18.64 4.21
C THR A 142 15.47 19.14 2.80
N PHE A 143 15.32 20.45 2.54
CA PHE A 143 15.45 21.03 1.21
C PHE A 143 16.67 21.96 1.11
N VAL A 144 17.24 22.06 -0.10
CA VAL A 144 18.29 23.01 -0.47
C VAL A 144 17.89 23.70 -1.76
N VAL A 145 18.02 25.02 -1.77
CA VAL A 145 17.90 25.81 -3.00
C VAL A 145 19.26 25.90 -3.65
N LYS A 146 19.37 25.44 -4.89
CA LYS A 146 20.55 25.55 -5.75
C LYS A 146 20.22 26.39 -6.98
N THR A 147 21.24 26.77 -7.74
CA THR A 147 21.11 27.53 -8.97
C THR A 147 21.77 26.77 -10.12
N TYR A 148 21.09 26.68 -11.27
CA TYR A 148 21.67 26.13 -12.49
C TYR A 148 22.75 27.06 -13.03
N ALA A 149 23.96 26.54 -13.25
CA ALA A 149 25.11 27.34 -13.67
C ALA A 149 24.91 28.02 -15.05
N ASN A 150 24.16 27.37 -15.95
CA ASN A 150 23.95 27.84 -17.32
C ASN A 150 22.81 28.84 -17.47
N THR A 151 21.77 28.77 -16.63
CA THR A 151 20.55 29.59 -16.78
C THR A 151 20.33 30.57 -15.63
N GLY A 152 21.05 30.43 -14.52
CA GLY A 152 20.82 31.21 -13.30
C GLY A 152 19.50 30.89 -12.59
N ARG A 153 18.72 29.91 -13.08
CA ARG A 153 17.43 29.54 -12.47
C ARG A 153 17.64 28.77 -11.17
N LYS A 154 16.86 29.11 -10.15
CA LYS A 154 16.84 28.40 -8.87
C LYS A 154 16.05 27.10 -9.01
N TYR A 155 16.52 26.06 -8.35
CA TYR A 155 15.82 24.78 -8.20
C TYR A 155 15.97 24.25 -6.78
N ILE A 156 15.04 23.39 -6.38
CA ILE A 156 15.01 22.81 -5.05
C ILE A 156 15.46 21.34 -5.15
N LEU A 157 16.34 20.94 -4.24
CA LEU A 157 16.74 19.55 -4.03
C LEU A 157 16.34 19.10 -2.64
N LYS A 158 15.99 17.82 -2.53
CA LYS A 158 15.89 17.12 -1.24
C LYS A 158 17.29 16.63 -0.85
N LYS A 159 17.77 16.94 0.37
CA LYS A 159 19.15 16.59 0.82
C LYS A 159 19.38 15.08 0.97
N VAL A 160 18.35 14.37 1.41
CA VAL A 160 18.39 12.94 1.70
C VAL A 160 17.40 12.25 0.77
N ASP A 161 17.93 11.38 -0.09
CA ASP A 161 17.09 10.47 -0.86
C ASP A 161 16.37 9.53 0.12
N GLU A 162 15.11 9.17 -0.20
CA GLU A 162 14.33 8.26 0.64
C GLU A 162 15.17 7.00 0.94
N MET A 163 15.39 6.70 2.23
CA MET A 163 16.03 5.45 2.62
C MET A 163 15.20 4.30 2.03
N THR A 164 15.83 3.52 1.17
CA THR A 164 15.27 2.25 0.71
C THR A 164 15.43 1.27 1.87
N ASN A 165 14.42 1.21 2.74
CA ASN A 165 14.22 0.04 3.61
C ASN A 165 13.92 -1.19 2.76
#